data_AF-A0A2M7Q7B0-F1
#
_entry.id   AF-A0A2M7Q7B0-F1
#
_cell.length_a   1.000
_cell.length_b   1.000
_cell.length_c   1.000
_cell.angle_alpha   90.00
_cell.angle_beta   90.00
_cell.angle_gamma   90.00
#
_symmetry.space_group_name_H-M   'P 1'
#
loop_
_entity.id
_entity.type
_entity.pdbx_description
1 polymer ?
#
loop_
_entity_poly.entity_id
_entity_poly.type
_entity_poly.pdbx_seq_one_letter_code
_entity_poly.pdbx_strand_id
1 'polypeptide(L)'
;ILHDVIAINLTGVSTKKCQEDLLVGATQAMIAIKAFKNDTNNYPNSLNELVPNYLSLVPQDPFDGKSLKYSTTKKILYSVGEDMQDSGGSTGDDWRKMADPTFVINF
;
A
#
# COMPACT_ATOMS: atom_id res chain seq x y z
N ILE A 1 15.88 28.97 14.39
CA ILE A 1 16.44 29.04 13.02
C ILE A 1 17.17 27.73 12.64
N LEU A 2 18.06 27.15 13.46
CA LEU A 2 18.72 25.87 13.13
C LEU A 2 17.83 24.62 13.28
N HIS A 3 16.82 24.66 14.15
CA HIS A 3 15.89 23.54 14.35
C HIS A 3 14.97 23.27 13.15
N ASP A 4 14.56 24.31 12.41
CA ASP A 4 13.66 24.15 11.26
C ASP A 4 14.36 23.52 10.06
N VAL A 5 15.63 23.85 9.81
CA VAL A 5 16.38 23.33 8.65
C VAL A 5 16.66 21.82 8.78
N ILE A 6 16.86 21.33 10.01
CA ILE A 6 17.07 19.89 10.27
C ILE A 6 15.73 19.14 10.21
N ALA A 7 14.64 19.73 10.72
CA ALA A 7 13.31 19.14 10.68
C ALA A 7 12.80 18.97 9.23
N ILE A 8 13.02 19.95 8.36
CA ILE A 8 12.62 19.90 6.93
C ILE A 8 13.30 18.75 6.17
N ASN A 9 14.53 18.38 6.56
CA ASN A 9 15.25 17.31 5.89
C ASN A 9 14.90 15.91 6.44
N LEU A 10 14.60 15.77 7.73
CA LEU A 10 14.20 14.48 8.29
C LEU A 10 12.81 14.04 7.83
N THR A 11 11.85 14.96 7.74
CA THR A 11 10.49 14.63 7.29
C THR A 11 10.51 14.13 5.87
N GLY A 12 11.13 14.86 4.93
CA GLY A 12 11.22 14.44 3.53
C GLY A 12 11.98 13.12 3.31
N VAL A 13 12.99 12.81 4.13
CA VAL A 13 13.71 11.51 4.07
C VAL A 13 12.84 10.37 4.58
N SER A 14 12.10 10.57 5.68
CA SER A 14 11.19 9.57 6.22
C SER A 14 10.06 9.26 5.24
N THR A 15 9.44 10.28 4.64
CA THR A 15 8.35 10.10 3.68
C THR A 15 8.79 9.34 2.45
N LYS A 16 9.99 9.63 1.90
CA LYS A 16 10.55 8.86 0.78
C LYS A 16 10.77 7.40 1.14
N LYS A 17 11.31 7.12 2.34
CA LYS A 17 11.50 5.74 2.80
C LYS A 17 10.16 5.00 2.91
N CYS A 18 9.14 5.61 3.52
CA CYS A 18 7.80 5.03 3.60
C CYS A 18 7.22 4.76 2.20
N GLN A 19 7.42 5.66 1.24
CA GLN A 19 6.96 5.42 -0.14
C GLN A 19 7.63 4.21 -0.78
N GLU A 20 8.94 4.05 -0.65
CA GLU A 20 9.65 2.89 -1.21
C GLU A 20 9.24 1.59 -0.50
N ASP A 21 9.15 1.60 0.83
CA ASP A 21 8.71 0.44 1.62
C ASP A 21 7.26 0.06 1.25
N LEU A 22 6.38 1.05 1.00
CA LEU A 22 5.01 0.84 0.52
C LEU A 22 5.01 0.20 -0.86
N LEU A 23 5.82 0.70 -1.80
CA LEU A 23 5.88 0.17 -3.16
C LEU A 23 6.29 -1.31 -3.17
N VAL A 24 7.27 -1.68 -2.33
CA VAL A 24 7.71 -3.07 -2.16
C VAL A 24 6.57 -3.94 -1.64
N GLY A 25 5.93 -3.54 -0.54
CA GLY A 25 4.82 -4.29 0.06
C GLY A 25 3.61 -4.40 -0.89
N ALA A 26 3.28 -3.32 -1.58
CA ALA A 26 2.18 -3.30 -2.55
C ALA A 26 2.45 -4.24 -3.74
N THR A 27 3.70 -4.27 -4.22
CA THR A 27 4.13 -5.17 -5.31
C THR A 27 3.99 -6.64 -4.89
N GLN A 28 4.44 -6.99 -3.68
CA GLN A 28 4.29 -8.35 -3.13
C GLN A 28 2.82 -8.77 -3.07
N ALA A 29 1.96 -7.91 -2.52
CA ALA A 29 0.53 -8.17 -2.42
C ALA A 29 -0.12 -8.30 -3.81
N MET A 30 0.20 -7.43 -4.77
CA MET A 30 -0.35 -7.52 -6.13
C MET A 30 0.04 -8.81 -6.85
N ILE A 31 1.30 -9.25 -6.71
CA ILE A 31 1.75 -10.53 -7.29
C ILE A 31 1.00 -11.71 -6.65
N ALA A 32 0.84 -11.69 -5.33
CA ALA A 32 0.10 -12.74 -4.60
C ALA A 32 -1.39 -12.77 -5.00
N ILE A 33 -2.04 -11.61 -5.15
CA ILE A 33 -3.42 -11.51 -5.64
C ILE A 33 -3.53 -12.10 -7.05
N LYS A 34 -2.56 -11.82 -7.93
CA LYS A 34 -2.53 -12.37 -9.29
C LYS A 34 -2.39 -13.89 -9.29
N ALA A 35 -1.49 -14.43 -8.46
CA ALA A 35 -1.32 -15.87 -8.32
C ALA A 35 -2.61 -16.54 -7.80
N PHE A 36 -3.21 -16.00 -6.73
CA PHE A 36 -4.49 -16.48 -6.21
C PHE A 36 -5.60 -16.48 -7.27
N LYS A 37 -5.68 -15.41 -8.06
CA LYS A 37 -6.64 -15.30 -9.16
C LYS A 37 -6.43 -16.38 -10.22
N ASN A 38 -5.18 -16.67 -10.58
CA ASN A 38 -4.88 -17.70 -11.57
C ASN A 38 -5.27 -19.10 -11.08
N ASP A 39 -5.06 -19.39 -9.79
CA ASP A 39 -5.31 -20.71 -9.23
C ASP A 39 -6.79 -20.97 -8.93
N THR A 40 -7.54 -19.93 -8.52
CA THR A 40 -8.93 -20.04 -8.07
C THR A 40 -9.96 -19.46 -9.04
N ASN A 41 -9.49 -18.79 -10.11
CA ASN A 41 -10.29 -17.96 -11.03
C ASN A 41 -11.06 -16.81 -10.37
N ASN A 42 -10.79 -16.49 -9.10
CA ASN A 42 -11.47 -15.45 -8.32
C ASN A 42 -10.45 -14.55 -7.63
N TYR A 43 -10.81 -13.30 -7.34
CA TYR A 43 -10.00 -12.46 -6.46
C TYR A 43 -10.20 -12.88 -5.00
N PRO A 44 -9.19 -12.73 -4.12
CA PRO A 44 -9.37 -12.99 -2.71
C PRO A 44 -10.38 -11.99 -2.12
N ASN A 45 -11.12 -12.38 -1.06
CA ASN A 45 -11.99 -11.43 -0.35
C ASN A 45 -11.20 -10.56 0.62
N SER A 46 -10.02 -11.03 1.06
CA SER A 46 -9.11 -10.28 1.93
C SER A 46 -7.66 -10.70 1.70
N LEU A 47 -6.70 -9.85 2.06
CA LEU A 47 -5.27 -10.19 1.96
C LEU A 47 -4.87 -11.38 2.84
N ASN A 48 -5.64 -11.69 3.89
CA ASN A 48 -5.38 -12.83 4.76
C ASN A 48 -5.53 -14.18 4.05
N GLU A 49 -6.36 -14.27 3.00
CA GLU A 49 -6.51 -15.49 2.20
C GLU A 49 -5.24 -15.84 1.41
N LEU A 50 -4.34 -14.87 1.26
CA LEU A 50 -3.06 -15.06 0.57
C LEU A 50 -2.02 -15.75 1.48
N VAL A 51 -2.26 -15.79 2.79
CA VAL A 51 -1.36 -16.40 3.77
C VAL A 51 -1.84 -17.82 4.10
N PRO A 52 -0.95 -18.83 4.21
CA PRO A 52 0.50 -18.78 4.00
C PRO A 52 0.94 -19.07 2.56
N ASN A 53 0.00 -19.40 1.67
CA ASN A 53 0.31 -20.05 0.39
C ASN A 53 0.99 -19.13 -0.64
N TYR A 54 0.68 -17.83 -0.62
CA TYR A 54 1.21 -16.83 -1.56
C TYR A 54 2.03 -15.75 -0.86
N LEU A 55 1.78 -15.51 0.43
CA LEU A 55 2.51 -14.58 1.28
C LEU A 55 2.82 -15.23 2.63
N SER A 56 4.01 -14.97 3.17
CA SER A 56 4.33 -15.42 4.54
C SER A 56 3.57 -14.62 5.61
N LEU A 57 3.31 -13.33 5.33
CA LEU A 57 2.51 -12.43 6.15
C LEU A 57 1.93 -11.35 5.23
N VAL A 58 0.80 -10.75 5.62
CA VAL A 58 0.24 -9.58 4.94
C VAL A 58 1.19 -8.38 5.09
N PRO A 59 1.63 -7.73 4.00
CA PRO A 59 2.48 -6.55 4.07
C PRO A 59 1.84 -5.43 4.90
N GLN A 60 2.68 -4.77 5.69
CA GLN A 60 2.26 -3.61 6.47
C GLN A 60 2.35 -2.33 5.64
N ASP A 61 1.44 -1.42 5.92
CA ASP A 61 1.48 -0.02 5.54
C ASP A 61 2.58 0.68 6.37
N PRO A 62 3.63 1.24 5.73
CA PRO A 62 4.72 1.89 6.44
C PRO A 62 4.36 3.24 7.07
N PHE A 63 3.16 3.77 6.80
CA PHE A 63 2.71 5.02 7.42
C PHE A 63 2.06 4.78 8.78
N ASP A 64 1.15 3.81 8.91
CA ASP A 64 0.43 3.55 10.16
C ASP A 64 0.79 2.22 10.86
N GLY A 65 1.64 1.40 10.23
CA GLY A 65 2.11 0.11 10.73
C GLY A 65 1.07 -1.01 10.70
N LYS A 66 -0.14 -0.77 10.18
CA LYS A 66 -1.19 -1.78 10.04
C LYS A 66 -1.04 -2.52 8.71
N SER A 67 -1.89 -3.49 8.42
CA SER A 67 -1.88 -4.14 7.10
C SER A 67 -2.32 -3.20 5.99
N LEU A 68 -1.74 -3.35 4.80
CA LEU A 68 -2.20 -2.64 3.60
C LEU A 68 -3.71 -2.85 3.38
N LYS A 69 -4.37 -1.81 2.89
CA LYS A 69 -5.81 -1.85 2.61
C LYS A 69 -6.07 -2.41 1.22
N TYR A 70 -7.11 -3.22 1.13
CA TYR A 70 -7.50 -3.89 -0.11
C TYR A 70 -9.02 -3.85 -0.26
N SER A 71 -9.48 -3.59 -1.47
CA SER A 71 -10.90 -3.62 -1.82
C SER A 71 -11.09 -4.41 -3.10
N THR A 72 -11.68 -5.61 -2.98
CA THR A 72 -12.07 -6.43 -4.13
C THR A 72 -13.10 -5.72 -5.01
N THR A 73 -14.06 -5.02 -4.39
CA THR A 73 -15.13 -4.30 -5.11
C THR A 73 -14.59 -3.14 -5.94
N LYS A 74 -13.70 -2.32 -5.36
CA LYS A 74 -13.06 -1.20 -6.07
C LYS A 74 -11.88 -1.65 -6.94
N LYS A 75 -11.42 -2.90 -6.79
CA LYS A 75 -10.20 -3.45 -7.41
C LYS A 75 -8.97 -2.60 -7.14
N ILE A 76 -8.76 -2.25 -5.87
CA ILE A 76 -7.61 -1.45 -5.44
C ILE A 76 -6.89 -2.07 -4.26
N LEU A 77 -5.59 -1.80 -4.20
CA LEU A 77 -4.73 -1.94 -3.04
C LEU A 77 -4.20 -0.55 -2.69
N TYR A 78 -4.26 -0.13 -1.44
CA TYR A 78 -3.89 1.23 -1.05
C TYR A 78 -3.34 1.31 0.38
N SER A 79 -2.70 2.44 0.66
CA SER A 79 -2.19 2.85 1.98
C SER A 79 -2.97 4.06 2.48
N VAL A 80 -3.05 4.26 3.79
CA VAL A 80 -3.67 5.46 4.40
C VAL A 80 -2.80 6.72 4.25
N GLY A 81 -1.54 6.57 3.83
CA GLY A 81 -0.66 7.68 3.50
C GLY A 81 -0.20 8.50 4.70
N GLU A 82 0.44 9.63 4.40
CA GLU A 82 1.16 10.45 5.39
C GLU A 82 0.24 11.13 6.41
N ASP A 83 -1.01 11.42 6.05
CA ASP A 83 -1.98 12.02 6.95
C ASP A 83 -2.65 10.98 7.89
N MET A 84 -2.40 9.68 7.65
CA MET A 84 -2.94 8.53 8.38
C MET A 84 -4.47 8.47 8.42
N GLN A 85 -5.15 9.15 7.50
CA GLN A 85 -6.61 9.18 7.42
C GLN A 85 -7.09 8.29 6.26
N ASP A 86 -7.86 7.27 6.59
CA ASP A 86 -8.42 6.37 5.58
C ASP A 86 -9.55 7.05 4.80
N SER A 87 -9.26 7.47 3.57
CA SER A 87 -10.23 8.04 2.62
C SER A 87 -10.78 6.98 1.66
N GLY A 88 -10.42 5.71 1.85
CA GLY A 88 -10.88 4.58 1.06
C GLY A 88 -10.19 4.45 -0.30
N GLY A 89 -8.96 4.96 -0.42
CA GLY A 89 -8.18 5.01 -1.66
C GLY A 89 -8.46 6.28 -2.48
N SER A 90 -7.41 6.80 -3.11
CA SER A 90 -7.42 8.02 -3.91
C SER A 90 -7.20 7.73 -5.40
N THR A 91 -7.53 8.69 -6.25
CA THR A 91 -7.27 8.63 -7.70
C THR A 91 -6.32 9.74 -8.13
N GLY A 92 -5.57 9.50 -9.20
CA GLY A 92 -4.60 10.44 -9.74
C GLY A 92 -3.49 9.75 -10.54
N ASP A 93 -2.69 10.54 -11.25
CA ASP A 93 -1.66 10.03 -12.16
C ASP A 93 -0.36 9.61 -11.44
N ASP A 94 -0.10 10.20 -10.27
CA ASP A 94 1.10 9.96 -9.48
C ASP A 94 0.71 9.57 -8.05
N TRP A 95 0.78 8.27 -7.76
CA TRP A 95 0.39 7.71 -6.47
C TRP A 95 1.16 8.31 -5.29
N ARG A 96 2.37 8.84 -5.49
CA ARG A 96 3.18 9.47 -4.44
C ARG A 96 2.61 10.79 -3.93
N LYS A 97 1.66 11.37 -4.66
CA LYS A 97 1.01 12.64 -4.34
C LYS A 97 -0.43 12.46 -3.87
N MET A 98 -0.92 11.23 -3.81
CA MET A 98 -2.25 10.91 -3.32
C MET A 98 -2.27 11.00 -1.79
N ALA A 99 -3.43 11.40 -1.23
CA ALA A 99 -3.68 11.27 0.21
C ALA A 99 -3.61 9.79 0.61
N ASP A 100 -4.32 8.94 -0.14
CA ASP A 100 -4.26 7.48 -0.01
C ASP A 100 -3.56 6.89 -1.26
N PRO A 101 -2.23 6.71 -1.26
CA PRO A 101 -1.50 6.00 -2.30
C PRO A 101 -2.20 4.73 -2.77
N THR A 102 -2.62 4.70 -4.04
CA THR A 102 -3.50 3.66 -4.58
C THR A 102 -2.92 2.98 -5.81
N PHE A 103 -3.01 1.65 -5.82
CA PHE A 103 -2.61 0.77 -6.91
C PHE A 103 -3.85 0.04 -7.45
N VAL A 104 -4.18 0.28 -8.72
CA VAL A 104 -5.33 -0.33 -9.38
C VAL A 104 -4.99 -1.74 -9.85
N ILE A 105 -5.88 -2.68 -9.59
CA ILE A 105 -5.75 -4.09 -9.95
C ILE A 105 -6.48 -4.32 -11.28
N ASN A 106 -5.72 -4.48 -12.37
CA ASN A 106 -6.24 -4.52 -13.74
C ASN A 106 -5.85 -5.77 -14.56
N PHE A 107 -5.32 -6.82 -13.91
CA PHE A 107 -5.04 -8.13 -14.51
C PHE A 107 -6.19 -9.12 -14.27
#